data_AF-A0A9X5Z066-F1
#
_entry.id   AF-A0A9X5Z066-F1
#
_cell.length_a   1.000
_cell.length_b   1.000
_cell.length_c   1.000
_cell.angle_alpha   90.00
_cell.angle_beta   90.00
_cell.angle_gamma   90.00
#
_symmetry.space_group_name_H-M   'P 1'
#
loop_
_entity.id
_entity.type
_entity.pdbx_description
1 polymer ?
#
loop_
_entity_poly.entity_id
_entity_poly.type
_entity_poly.pdbx_seq_one_letter_code
_entity_poly.pdbx_strand_id
1 'polypeptide(L)'
;MRPTPAETIAGVRAVLRDVIEPEVRSDFARARLREIRAVLAQIDWDDAALRVRHRTDLVVGLLADIDEWVGADGDRRDHFADLARRIRSLSDGPLETFAEVNARYTQAAEILAQASHDLGVWWRAHQGSESDDSCPELRLRIVAQLAK
;
A
#
# COMPACT_ATOMS: atom_id res chain seq x y z
N MET A 1 -11.32 -4.78 -22.28
CA MET A 1 -10.89 -4.97 -20.87
C MET A 1 -11.79 -6.00 -20.22
N ARG A 2 -11.25 -6.89 -19.38
CA ARG A 2 -12.06 -7.75 -18.50
C ARG A 2 -12.23 -7.04 -17.15
N PRO A 3 -13.41 -7.11 -16.52
CA PRO A 3 -13.63 -6.52 -15.20
C PRO A 3 -12.75 -7.19 -14.14
N THR A 4 -12.35 -6.42 -13.14
CA THR A 4 -11.64 -6.89 -11.95
C THR A 4 -12.56 -7.74 -11.06
N PRO A 5 -12.00 -8.55 -10.14
CA PRO A 5 -12.81 -9.28 -9.15
C PRO A 5 -13.71 -8.35 -8.32
N ALA A 6 -13.19 -7.18 -7.90
CA ALA A 6 -13.97 -6.19 -7.14
C ALA A 6 -15.13 -5.60 -7.97
N GLU A 7 -14.89 -5.23 -9.23
CA GLU A 7 -15.95 -4.75 -10.14
C GLU A 7 -16.99 -5.84 -10.41
N THR A 8 -16.57 -7.10 -10.51
CA THR A 8 -17.46 -8.25 -10.68
C THR A 8 -18.33 -8.46 -9.44
N ILE A 9 -17.75 -8.44 -8.24
CA ILE A 9 -18.48 -8.56 -6.97
C ILE A 9 -19.47 -7.40 -6.80
N ALA A 10 -19.06 -6.17 -7.11
CA ALA A 10 -19.92 -5.00 -7.07
C ALA A 10 -21.12 -5.14 -8.03
N GLY A 11 -20.86 -5.60 -9.27
CA GLY A 11 -21.90 -5.89 -10.25
C GLY A 11 -22.87 -6.98 -9.80
N VAL A 12 -22.36 -8.08 -9.23
CA VAL A 12 -23.21 -9.15 -8.67
C VAL A 12 -24.05 -8.64 -7.51
N ARG A 13 -23.49 -7.84 -6.59
CA ARG A 13 -24.24 -7.23 -5.48
C ARG A 13 -25.35 -6.30 -5.97
N ALA A 14 -25.10 -5.54 -7.05
CA ALA A 14 -26.11 -4.68 -7.66
C ALA A 14 -27.25 -5.53 -8.26
N VAL A 15 -26.94 -6.57 -9.05
CA VAL A 15 -27.97 -7.47 -9.60
C VAL A 15 -28.77 -8.15 -8.48
N LEU A 16 -28.10 -8.64 -7.43
CA LEU A 16 -28.76 -9.28 -6.30
C LEU A 16 -29.76 -8.35 -5.60
N ARG A 17 -29.41 -7.07 -5.43
CA ARG A 17 -30.23 -6.06 -4.75
C ARG A 17 -31.33 -5.47 -5.66
N ASP A 18 -30.97 -5.12 -6.89
CA ASP A 18 -31.80 -4.28 -7.75
C ASP A 18 -32.74 -5.12 -8.64
N VAL A 19 -32.37 -6.38 -8.91
CA VAL A 19 -33.12 -7.27 -9.82
C VAL A 19 -33.69 -8.47 -9.07
N ILE A 20 -32.88 -9.13 -8.25
CA ILE A 20 -33.28 -10.41 -7.63
C ILE A 20 -34.11 -10.18 -6.37
N GLU A 21 -33.61 -9.39 -5.42
CA GLU A 21 -34.27 -9.14 -4.12
C GLU A 21 -35.76 -8.74 -4.23
N PRO A 22 -36.18 -7.85 -5.15
CA PRO A 22 -37.59 -7.45 -5.29
C PRO A 22 -38.52 -8.62 -5.65
N GLU A 23 -38.01 -9.61 -6.37
CA GLU A 23 -38.78 -10.75 -6.85
C GLU A 23 -38.79 -11.93 -5.84
N VAL A 24 -38.00 -11.87 -4.77
CA VAL A 24 -37.93 -12.95 -3.78
C VAL A 24 -39.11 -12.91 -2.80
N ARG A 25 -40.06 -13.82 -2.99
CA ARG A 25 -41.27 -13.92 -2.15
C ARG A 25 -41.17 -14.93 -1.00
N SER A 26 -40.31 -15.94 -1.11
CA SER A 26 -40.13 -16.97 -0.08
C SER A 26 -39.18 -16.51 1.02
N ASP A 27 -39.56 -16.70 2.28
CA ASP A 27 -38.72 -16.37 3.43
C ASP A 27 -37.42 -17.16 3.45
N PHE A 28 -37.46 -18.42 3.04
CA PHE A 28 -36.26 -19.25 2.87
C PHE A 28 -35.31 -18.63 1.83
N ALA A 29 -35.85 -18.22 0.68
CA ALA A 29 -35.06 -17.61 -0.37
C ALA A 29 -34.48 -16.24 0.06
N ARG A 30 -35.22 -15.45 0.86
CA ARG A 30 -34.68 -14.20 1.46
C ARG A 30 -33.55 -14.48 2.44
N ALA A 31 -33.67 -15.52 3.26
CA ALA A 31 -32.60 -15.92 4.18
C ALA A 31 -31.33 -16.32 3.41
N ARG A 32 -31.46 -17.14 2.36
CA ARG A 32 -30.34 -17.50 1.47
C ARG A 32 -29.71 -16.29 0.79
N LEU A 33 -30.53 -15.32 0.35
CA LEU A 33 -30.02 -14.09 -0.25
C LEU A 33 -29.19 -13.25 0.73
N ARG A 34 -29.61 -13.16 2.00
CA ARG A 34 -28.82 -12.49 3.05
C ARG A 34 -27.48 -13.18 3.28
N GLU A 35 -27.47 -14.52 3.31
CA GLU A 35 -26.22 -15.28 3.44
C GLU A 35 -25.27 -15.03 2.26
N ILE A 36 -25.77 -15.06 1.02
CA ILE A 36 -24.95 -14.77 -0.17
C ILE A 36 -24.35 -13.36 -0.09
N ARG A 37 -25.15 -12.37 0.33
CA ARG A 37 -24.66 -10.99 0.50
C ARG A 37 -23.60 -10.88 1.59
N ALA A 38 -23.74 -11.62 2.69
CA ALA A 38 -22.73 -11.67 3.74
C ALA A 38 -21.41 -12.27 3.23
N VAL A 39 -21.48 -13.36 2.46
CA VAL A 39 -20.30 -13.99 1.83
C VAL A 39 -19.61 -13.02 0.86
N LEU A 40 -20.37 -12.36 -0.03
CA LEU A 40 -19.80 -11.39 -0.96
C LEU A 40 -19.17 -10.19 -0.25
N ALA A 41 -19.74 -9.74 0.86
CA ALA A 41 -19.15 -8.69 1.67
C ALA A 41 -17.84 -9.17 2.32
N GLN A 42 -17.79 -10.40 2.84
CA GLN A 42 -16.57 -10.97 3.42
C GLN A 42 -15.44 -11.06 2.38
N ILE A 43 -15.73 -11.53 1.16
CA ILE A 43 -14.73 -11.62 0.09
C ILE A 43 -14.16 -10.25 -0.26
N ASP A 44 -15.01 -9.21 -0.33
CA ASP A 44 -14.59 -7.83 -0.60
C ASP A 44 -13.67 -7.29 0.51
N TRP A 45 -13.97 -7.60 1.77
CA TRP A 45 -13.12 -7.29 2.92
C TRP A 45 -11.77 -8.00 2.88
N ASP A 46 -11.77 -9.31 2.58
CA ASP A 46 -10.54 -10.10 2.50
C ASP A 46 -9.64 -9.60 1.37
N ASP A 47 -10.21 -9.27 0.22
CA ASP A 47 -9.50 -8.70 -0.93
C ASP A 47 -8.94 -7.30 -0.61
N ALA A 48 -9.70 -6.46 0.09
CA ALA A 48 -9.19 -5.18 0.58
C ALA A 48 -8.03 -5.34 1.57
N ALA A 49 -8.11 -6.31 2.48
CA ALA A 49 -7.03 -6.61 3.42
C ALA A 49 -5.76 -7.09 2.72
N LEU A 50 -5.90 -7.97 1.71
CA LEU A 50 -4.78 -8.44 0.89
C LEU A 50 -4.13 -7.30 0.10
N ARG A 51 -4.93 -6.40 -0.49
CA ARG A 51 -4.40 -5.20 -1.17
C ARG A 51 -3.59 -4.31 -0.24
N VAL A 52 -4.10 -4.04 0.97
CA VAL A 52 -3.39 -3.21 1.95
C VAL A 52 -2.09 -3.89 2.40
N ARG A 53 -2.09 -5.21 2.65
CA ARG A 53 -0.87 -5.97 2.94
C ARG A 53 0.15 -5.85 1.81
N HIS A 54 -0.24 -6.15 0.58
CA HIS A 54 0.64 -6.05 -0.57
C HIS A 54 1.21 -4.64 -0.76
N ARG A 55 0.38 -3.60 -0.60
CA ARG A 55 0.82 -2.20 -0.68
C ARG A 55 1.80 -1.84 0.44
N THR A 56 1.57 -2.37 1.65
CA THR A 56 2.47 -2.22 2.79
C THR A 56 3.83 -2.82 2.48
N ASP A 57 3.87 -4.06 1.98
CA ASP A 57 5.11 -4.77 1.65
C ASP A 57 5.92 -4.02 0.59
N LEU A 58 5.25 -3.49 -0.45
CA LEU A 58 5.92 -2.67 -1.47
C LEU A 58 6.53 -1.39 -0.90
N VAL A 59 5.82 -0.68 -0.03
CA VAL A 59 6.33 0.55 0.60
C VAL A 59 7.49 0.24 1.54
N VAL A 60 7.37 -0.81 2.36
CA VAL A 60 8.45 -1.26 3.27
C VAL A 60 9.68 -1.69 2.48
N GLY A 61 9.51 -2.42 1.37
CA GLY A 61 10.61 -2.78 0.47
C GLY A 61 11.34 -1.57 -0.09
N LEU A 62 10.60 -0.53 -0.54
CA LEU A 62 11.23 0.72 -1.00
C LEU A 62 11.97 1.45 0.12
N LEU A 63 11.45 1.43 1.35
CA LEU A 63 12.14 2.02 2.49
C LEU A 63 13.43 1.24 2.84
N ALA A 64 13.44 -0.08 2.69
CA ALA A 64 14.64 -0.89 2.87
C ALA A 64 15.72 -0.52 1.83
N ASP A 65 15.33 -0.38 0.55
CA ASP A 65 16.26 0.06 -0.51
C ASP A 65 16.84 1.45 -0.22
N ILE A 66 16.03 2.36 0.35
CA ILE A 66 16.51 3.69 0.76
C ILE A 66 17.49 3.57 1.93
N ASP A 67 17.22 2.73 2.94
CA ASP A 67 18.14 2.54 4.07
C ASP A 67 19.48 1.94 3.62
N GLU A 68 19.45 1.01 2.67
CA GLU A 68 20.66 0.46 2.03
C GLU A 68 21.44 1.53 1.28
N TRP A 69 20.75 2.32 0.44
CA TRP A 69 21.37 3.42 -0.30
C TRP A 69 21.98 4.48 0.61
N VAL A 70 21.28 4.82 1.70
CA VAL A 70 21.79 5.71 2.74
C VAL A 70 23.03 5.10 3.39
N GLY A 71 23.00 3.81 3.72
CA GLY A 71 24.08 3.07 4.38
C GLY A 71 25.37 2.92 3.57
N ALA A 72 25.27 2.99 2.24
CA ALA A 72 26.37 2.75 1.31
C ALA A 72 27.43 3.87 1.28
N ASP A 73 27.12 5.07 1.77
CA ASP A 73 27.99 6.24 1.71
C ASP A 73 28.04 7.00 3.06
N GLY A 74 29.20 7.54 3.41
CA GLY A 74 29.40 8.27 4.67
C GLY A 74 28.56 9.54 4.78
N ASP A 75 28.59 10.37 3.74
CA ASP A 75 27.90 11.65 3.72
C ASP A 75 26.38 11.45 3.71
N ARG A 76 25.88 10.42 3.01
CA ARG A 76 24.47 10.03 3.03
C ARG A 76 24.04 9.55 4.41
N ARG A 77 24.84 8.68 5.07
CA ARG A 77 24.51 8.21 6.43
C ARG A 77 24.35 9.36 7.40
N ASP A 78 25.26 10.34 7.35
CA ASP A 78 25.21 11.49 8.23
C ASP A 78 24.01 12.40 7.90
N HIS A 79 23.75 12.66 6.63
CA HIS A 79 22.63 13.49 6.19
C HIS A 79 21.26 12.86 6.51
N PHE A 80 21.11 11.56 6.29
CA PHE A 80 19.84 10.83 6.43
C PHE A 80 19.72 10.04 7.74
N ALA A 81 20.53 10.33 8.75
CA ALA A 81 20.55 9.58 10.01
C ALA A 81 19.17 9.49 10.70
N ASP A 82 18.36 10.55 10.63
CA ASP A 82 17.00 10.57 11.17
C ASP A 82 16.05 9.67 10.38
N LEU A 83 16.07 9.78 9.05
CA LEU A 83 15.27 8.96 8.15
C LEU A 83 15.59 7.47 8.35
N ALA A 84 16.86 7.12 8.37
CA ALA A 84 17.35 5.76 8.58
C ALA A 84 16.88 5.19 9.94
N ARG A 85 16.89 6.01 11.00
CA ARG A 85 16.35 5.61 12.32
C ARG A 85 14.85 5.34 12.27
N ARG A 86 14.10 6.19 11.58
CA ARG A 86 12.64 6.04 11.42
C ARG A 86 12.29 4.79 10.61
N ILE A 87 13.01 4.52 9.53
CA ILE A 87 12.84 3.29 8.74
C ILE A 87 13.06 2.06 9.63
N ARG A 88 14.18 2.00 10.36
CA ARG A 88 14.48 0.89 11.29
C ARG A 88 13.52 0.78 12.48
N SER A 89 12.75 1.82 12.79
CA SER A 89 11.73 1.79 13.85
C SER A 89 10.40 1.17 13.38
N LEU A 90 10.23 0.93 12.09
CA LEU A 90 9.09 0.16 11.58
C LEU A 90 9.21 -1.28 12.09
N SER A 91 8.32 -1.67 12.99
CA SER A 91 8.42 -2.93 13.73
C SER A 91 8.40 -4.19 12.84
N ASP A 92 9.45 -4.98 12.72
CA ASP A 92 9.47 -6.20 11.88
C ASP A 92 8.66 -7.41 12.41
N GLY A 93 7.70 -7.17 13.30
CA GLY A 93 6.83 -8.20 13.88
C GLY A 93 5.72 -8.65 12.93
N PRO A 94 5.21 -9.88 13.11
CA PRO A 94 4.04 -10.36 12.36
C PRO A 94 2.83 -9.46 12.63
N LEU A 95 2.10 -9.14 11.57
CA LEU A 95 0.87 -8.32 11.63
C LEU A 95 -0.33 -9.25 11.42
N GLU A 96 -1.12 -9.45 12.47
CA GLU A 96 -2.21 -10.42 12.47
C GLU A 96 -3.53 -9.79 12.00
N THR A 97 -3.74 -8.52 12.32
CA THR A 97 -5.00 -7.81 12.06
C THR A 97 -4.89 -6.81 10.92
N PHE A 98 -6.03 -6.52 10.29
CA PHE A 98 -6.13 -5.44 9.29
C PHE A 98 -5.71 -4.08 9.87
N ALA A 99 -6.09 -3.80 11.12
CA ALA A 99 -5.76 -2.53 11.78
C ALA A 99 -4.24 -2.34 11.94
N GLU A 100 -3.52 -3.39 12.32
CA GLU A 100 -2.05 -3.37 12.44
C GLU A 100 -1.37 -3.16 11.08
N VAL A 101 -1.85 -3.86 10.05
CA VAL A 101 -1.34 -3.68 8.67
C VAL A 101 -1.60 -2.25 8.19
N ASN A 102 -2.79 -1.72 8.38
CA ASN A 102 -3.13 -0.37 7.96
C ASN A 102 -2.36 0.71 8.73
N ALA A 103 -2.13 0.51 10.04
CA ALA A 103 -1.29 1.39 10.83
C ALA A 103 0.16 1.37 10.32
N ARG A 104 0.70 0.18 10.03
CA ARG A 104 2.04 0.05 9.42
C ARG A 104 2.11 0.75 8.07
N TYR A 105 1.13 0.51 7.20
CA TYR A 105 1.05 1.15 5.90
C TYR A 105 1.10 2.69 6.02
N THR A 106 0.29 3.24 6.93
CA THR A 106 0.20 4.70 7.15
C THR A 106 1.56 5.26 7.58
N GLN A 107 2.17 4.64 8.60
CA GLN A 107 3.49 5.07 9.09
C GLN A 107 4.57 4.96 8.01
N ALA A 108 4.59 3.86 7.25
CA ALA A 108 5.55 3.64 6.18
C ALA A 108 5.34 4.64 5.02
N ALA A 109 4.10 4.93 4.65
CA ALA A 109 3.78 5.91 3.61
C ALA A 109 4.19 7.34 3.99
N GLU A 110 4.02 7.72 5.26
CA GLU A 110 4.49 9.01 5.78
C GLU A 110 6.01 9.13 5.71
N ILE A 111 6.74 8.08 6.10
CA ILE A 111 8.20 8.04 5.98
C ILE A 111 8.63 8.12 4.50
N LEU A 112 7.95 7.38 3.62
CA LEU A 112 8.26 7.37 2.19
C LEU A 112 8.04 8.75 1.53
N ALA A 113 6.96 9.45 1.91
CA ALA A 113 6.69 10.80 1.42
C ALA A 113 7.78 11.79 1.86
N GLN A 114 8.21 11.72 3.12
CA GLN A 114 9.31 12.53 3.62
C GLN A 114 10.62 12.20 2.90
N ALA A 115 10.95 10.91 2.75
CA ALA A 115 12.13 10.46 2.03
C ALA A 115 12.18 10.99 0.59
N SER A 116 11.04 10.98 -0.13
CA SER A 116 10.94 11.55 -1.48
C SER A 116 11.29 13.04 -1.54
N HIS A 117 10.86 13.80 -0.53
CA HIS A 117 11.19 15.21 -0.40
C HIS A 117 12.69 15.41 -0.14
N ASP A 118 13.23 14.72 0.87
CA ASP A 118 14.61 14.88 1.33
C ASP A 118 15.61 14.44 0.25
N LEU A 119 15.36 13.30 -0.42
CA LEU A 119 16.13 12.86 -1.59
C LEU A 119 16.13 13.91 -2.70
N GLY A 120 14.99 14.57 -2.94
CA GLY A 120 14.88 15.65 -3.92
C GLY A 120 15.64 16.92 -3.53
N VAL A 121 15.78 17.22 -2.23
CA VAL A 121 16.63 18.32 -1.74
C VAL A 121 18.10 17.95 -1.88
N TRP A 122 18.48 16.77 -1.40
CA TRP A 122 19.84 16.25 -1.48
C TRP A 122 20.35 16.20 -2.91
N TRP A 123 19.57 15.62 -3.83
CA TRP A 123 19.96 15.50 -5.24
C TRP A 123 20.25 16.87 -5.86
N ARG A 124 19.38 17.86 -5.63
CA ARG A 124 19.58 19.23 -6.14
C ARG A 124 20.86 19.89 -5.63
N ALA A 125 21.25 19.59 -4.38
CA ALA A 125 22.49 20.10 -3.80
C ALA A 125 23.75 19.39 -4.33
N HIS A 126 23.62 18.17 -4.87
CA HIS A 126 24.75 17.31 -5.24
C HIS A 126 24.85 17.01 -6.75
N GLN A 127 24.12 17.72 -7.63
CA GLN A 127 24.09 17.49 -9.10
C GLN A 127 25.45 17.69 -9.82
N GLY A 128 26.53 18.06 -9.13
CA GLY A 128 27.85 18.33 -9.70
C GLY A 128 29.00 17.46 -9.21
N SER A 129 28.75 16.51 -8.29
CA SER A 129 29.70 15.44 -7.94
C SER A 129 29.53 14.27 -8.91
N GLU A 130 30.57 13.48 -9.18
CA GLU A 130 30.53 12.33 -10.14
C GLU A 130 29.19 11.58 -10.03
N SER A 131 28.45 11.50 -11.15
CA SER A 131 27.00 11.32 -11.13
C SER A 131 26.57 10.01 -10.48
N ASP A 132 26.14 10.11 -9.23
CA ASP A 132 25.37 9.06 -8.59
C ASP A 132 23.92 9.09 -9.08
N ASP A 133 23.65 8.39 -10.17
CA ASP A 133 22.33 8.27 -10.80
C ASP A 133 21.32 7.47 -9.94
N SER A 134 21.78 6.83 -8.87
CA SER A 134 20.92 5.98 -8.02
C SER A 134 19.88 6.78 -7.22
N CYS A 135 20.17 8.04 -6.86
CA CYS A 135 19.21 8.89 -6.13
C CYS A 135 18.00 9.30 -7.00
N PRO A 136 18.17 9.80 -8.25
CA PRO A 136 17.08 9.97 -9.20
C PRO A 136 16.26 8.71 -9.44
N GLU A 137 16.91 7.56 -9.58
CA GLU A 137 16.23 6.27 -9.81
C GLU A 137 15.33 5.88 -8.63
N LEU A 138 15.86 5.96 -7.40
CA LEU A 138 15.07 5.72 -6.18
C LEU A 138 13.87 6.66 -6.10
N ARG A 139 14.06 7.94 -6.40
CA ARG A 139 12.98 8.93 -6.39
C ARG A 139 11.90 8.64 -7.42
N LEU A 140 12.27 8.18 -8.62
CA LEU A 140 11.30 7.75 -9.64
C LEU A 140 10.48 6.55 -9.17
N ARG A 141 11.12 5.56 -8.54
CA ARG A 141 10.43 4.39 -7.97
C ARG A 141 9.44 4.80 -6.87
N ILE A 142 9.83 5.74 -6.01
CA ILE A 142 8.95 6.29 -4.96
C ILE A 142 7.74 7.00 -5.56
N VAL A 143 7.95 7.91 -6.52
CA VAL A 143 6.86 8.66 -7.17
C VAL A 143 5.91 7.71 -7.91
N ALA A 144 6.45 6.70 -8.61
CA ALA A 144 5.64 5.69 -9.28
C ALA A 144 4.79 4.86 -8.30
N GLN A 145 5.25 4.69 -7.06
CA GLN A 145 4.48 4.00 -6.01
C GLN A 145 3.44 4.91 -5.34
N LEU A 146 3.74 6.19 -5.15
CA LEU A 146 2.81 7.17 -4.57
C LEU A 146 1.68 7.56 -5.54
N ALA A 147 1.89 7.44 -6.85
CA ALA A 147 0.90 7.76 -7.88
C ALA A 147 -0.16 6.64 -8.11
N LYS A 148 -0.08 5.52 -7.39
CA LYS A 148 -1.02 4.38 -7.46
C LYS A 148 -1.98 4.37 -6.26
#